data_AF-A0A1I0GLV9-F1
#
_entry.id   AF-A0A1I0GLV9-F1
#
_cell.length_a   1.000
_cell.length_b   1.000
_cell.length_c   1.000
_cell.angle_alpha   90.00
_cell.angle_beta   90.00
_cell.angle_gamma   90.00
#
_symmetry.space_group_name_H-M   'P 1'
#
loop_
_entity.id
_entity.type
_entity.pdbx_description
1 polymer ?
#
loop_
_entity_poly.entity_id
_entity_poly.type
_entity_poly.pdbx_seq_one_letter_code
_entity_poly.pdbx_strand_id
1 'polypeptide(L)'
;MTTHEQQEHHIKAWQASGLSQAAYCRDHGLNSKTFGNWLRVYRDVQKHNQRTSLIPVTIRTTTTPSDYLKLRCTGGHTLELPANVSPQWLGELLKCLD
;
A
#
# COMPACT_ATOMS: atom_id res chain seq x y z
N MET A 1 34.94 17.15 9.96
CA MET A 1 34.67 15.81 9.39
C MET A 1 33.97 15.00 10.47
N THR A 2 32.75 14.48 10.40
CA THR A 2 31.64 14.46 9.44
C THR A 2 30.36 14.25 10.29
N THR A 3 29.80 15.34 10.85
CA THR A 3 28.68 15.25 11.82
C THR A 3 27.46 14.54 11.23
N HIS A 4 27.24 14.66 9.92
CA HIS A 4 26.14 14.00 9.23
C HIS A 4 26.31 12.48 9.13
N GLU A 5 27.51 11.99 8.78
CA GLU A 5 27.79 10.54 8.71
C GLU A 5 27.66 9.86 10.08
N GLN A 6 28.12 10.53 11.15
CA GLN A 6 27.95 10.04 12.51
C GLN A 6 26.47 9.99 12.93
N GLN A 7 25.68 11.01 12.55
CA GLN A 7 24.24 11.03 12.81
C GLN A 7 23.54 9.86 12.11
N GLU A 8 23.82 9.66 10.83
CA GLU A 8 23.25 8.54 10.06
C GLU A 8 23.68 7.18 10.61
N HIS A 9 24.94 7.04 11.03
CA HIS A 9 25.44 5.82 11.67
C HIS A 9 24.63 5.52 12.95
N HIS A 10 24.45 6.50 13.83
CA HIS A 10 23.66 6.30 15.04
C HIS A 10 22.19 6.00 14.76
N ILE A 11 21.59 6.60 13.73
CA ILE A 11 20.20 6.33 13.34
C ILE A 11 20.06 4.88 12.83
N LYS A 12 20.99 4.42 11.97
CA LYS A 12 20.98 3.04 11.46
C LYS A 12 21.22 2.03 12.57
N ALA A 13 22.19 2.28 13.45
CA ALA A 13 22.47 1.43 14.61
C ALA A 13 21.27 1.36 15.57
N TRP A 14 20.59 2.50 15.81
CA TRP A 14 19.35 2.52 16.58
C TRP A 14 18.24 1.68 15.94
N GLN A 15 18.00 1.84 14.63
CA GLN A 15 17.00 1.06 13.90
C GLN A 15 17.28 -0.45 13.96
N ALA A 16 18.55 -0.85 13.85
CA ALA A 16 18.96 -2.25 13.96
C ALA A 16 18.85 -2.79 15.40
N SER A 17 19.04 -1.94 16.41
CA SER A 17 18.98 -2.35 17.82
C SER A 17 17.59 -2.75 18.30
N GLY A 18 16.53 -2.27 17.65
CA GLY A 18 15.13 -2.47 18.10
C GLY A 18 14.79 -1.77 19.43
N LEU A 19 15.70 -0.98 19.99
CA LEU A 19 15.49 -0.25 21.24
C LEU A 19 14.56 0.96 21.05
N SER A 20 13.91 1.37 22.13
CA SER A 20 13.26 2.69 22.15
C SER A 20 14.31 3.80 22.04
N GLN A 21 13.92 4.94 21.47
CA GLN A 21 14.82 6.10 21.32
C GLN A 21 15.47 6.50 22.65
N ALA A 22 14.69 6.53 23.74
CA ALA A 22 15.18 6.91 25.05
C ALA A 22 16.19 5.90 25.62
N ALA A 23 15.96 4.60 25.43
CA ALA A 23 16.89 3.56 25.85
C ALA A 23 18.21 3.65 25.08
N TYR A 24 18.14 3.77 23.75
CA TYR A 24 19.33 3.92 22.91
C TYR A 24 20.13 5.18 23.24
N CYS A 25 19.45 6.31 23.46
CA CYS A 25 20.13 7.55 23.84
C CYS A 25 20.85 7.41 25.19
N ARG A 26 20.24 6.72 26.16
CA ARG A 26 20.86 6.47 27.46
C ARG A 26 22.10 5.58 27.34
N ASP A 27 22.00 4.48 26.60
CA ASP A 27 23.08 3.49 26.47
C ASP A 27 24.28 4.05 25.70
N HIS A 28 24.03 4.92 24.72
CA HIS A 28 25.07 5.54 23.88
C HIS A 28 25.46 6.97 24.32
N GLY A 29 24.95 7.46 25.46
CA GLY A 29 25.29 8.80 25.98
C GLY A 29 24.84 9.96 25.08
N LEU A 30 23.79 9.76 24.27
CA LEU A 30 23.29 10.76 23.34
C LEU A 30 22.21 11.64 23.99
N ASN A 31 22.20 12.92 23.65
CA ASN A 31 21.11 13.80 24.04
C ASN A 31 19.83 13.44 23.25
N SER A 32 18.77 13.05 23.96
CA SER A 32 17.51 12.60 23.35
C SER A 32 16.82 13.65 22.47
N LYS A 33 16.91 14.94 22.84
CA LYS A 33 16.36 16.04 22.03
C LYS A 33 17.13 16.18 20.73
N THR A 34 18.46 16.14 20.80
CA THR A 34 19.34 16.24 19.64
C THR A 34 19.15 15.06 18.70
N PHE A 35 19.12 13.83 19.23
CA PHE A 35 18.85 12.63 18.43
C PHE A 35 17.45 12.65 17.80
N GLY A 36 16.45 13.16 18.51
CA GLY A 36 15.10 13.34 17.96
C GLY A 36 15.07 14.30 16.78
N ASN A 37 15.85 15.40 16.84
CA ASN A 37 15.99 16.32 15.72
C ASN A 37 16.66 15.66 14.51
N TRP A 38 17.73 14.89 14.73
CA TRP A 38 18.38 14.11 13.66
C TRP A 38 17.43 13.13 12.99
N LEU A 39 16.64 12.40 13.79
CA LEU A 39 15.66 11.45 13.27
C LEU A 39 14.55 12.15 12.45
N ARG A 40 14.13 13.34 12.86
CA ARG A 40 13.16 14.16 12.10
C ARG A 40 13.73 14.56 10.74
N VAL A 41 14.94 15.13 10.71
CA VAL A 41 15.62 15.55 9.46
C VAL A 41 15.85 14.35 8.55
N TYR A 42 16.35 13.24 9.09
CA TYR A 42 16.55 11.99 8.34
C TYR A 42 15.27 11.50 7.67
N ARG A 43 14.15 11.46 8.41
CA ARG A 43 12.84 11.04 7.86
C ARG A 43 12.31 12.00 6.79
N ASP A 44 12.56 13.29 6.92
CA ASP A 44 12.13 14.28 5.93
C ASP A 44 12.88 14.08 4.60
N VAL A 45 14.20 13.88 4.67
CA VAL A 45 15.04 13.53 3.52
C VAL A 45 14.57 12.23 2.86
N GLN A 46 14.29 11.19 3.66
CA GLN A 46 13.76 9.93 3.13
C GLN A 46 12.41 10.11 2.44
N LYS A 47 11.47 10.86 3.03
CA LYS A 47 10.17 11.15 2.41
C LYS A 47 10.31 11.92 1.10
N HIS A 48 11.26 12.86 1.03
CA HIS A 48 11.51 13.63 -0.19
C HIS A 48 12.13 12.77 -1.30
N ASN A 49 13.04 11.86 -0.95
CA ASN A 49 13.61 10.87 -1.87
C ASN A 49 12.61 9.78 -2.28
N GLN A 50 11.60 9.52 -1.45
CA GLN A 50 10.55 8.54 -1.71
C GLN A 50 9.39 9.11 -2.55
N ARG A 51 9.55 10.30 -3.15
CA ARG A 51 8.59 10.85 -4.11
C ARG A 51 8.44 9.92 -5.31
N THR A 52 7.40 9.09 -5.22
CA THR A 52 6.62 8.46 -6.30
C THR A 52 7.44 7.90 -7.45
N SER A 53 8.00 6.71 -7.26
CA SER A 53 8.29 5.83 -8.39
C SER A 53 6.95 5.29 -8.93
N LEU A 54 6.66 5.57 -10.20
CA LEU A 54 5.54 4.95 -10.91
C LEU A 54 5.87 3.46 -11.07
N ILE A 55 5.07 2.60 -10.44
CA ILE A 55 5.20 1.15 -10.66
C ILE A 55 4.47 0.83 -11.97
N PRO A 56 5.17 0.30 -13.00
CA PRO A 56 4.52 -0.08 -14.25
C PRO A 56 3.59 -1.26 -13.98
N VAL A 57 2.28 -1.04 -14.16
CA VAL A 57 1.27 -2.10 -14.11
C VAL A 57 1.15 -2.73 -15.48
N THR A 58 1.56 -4.00 -15.59
CA THR A 58 1.35 -4.79 -16.81
C THR A 58 -0.12 -5.21 -16.86
N ILE A 59 -0.91 -4.53 -17.70
CA ILE A 59 -2.28 -4.93 -18.00
C ILE A 59 -2.21 -6.26 -18.75
N ARG A 60 -2.50 -7.37 -18.07
CA ARG A 60 -2.72 -8.66 -18.72
C ARG A 60 -4.08 -8.60 -19.40
N THR A 61 -4.10 -8.24 -20.69
CA THR A 61 -5.28 -8.47 -21.54
C THR A 61 -5.46 -9.98 -21.66
N THR A 62 -6.22 -10.58 -20.75
CA THR A 62 -6.68 -11.95 -20.90
C THR A 62 -7.69 -11.94 -22.04
N THR A 63 -7.22 -12.27 -23.24
CA THR A 63 -8.03 -12.59 -24.41
C THR A 63 -8.76 -13.92 -24.16
N THR A 64 -9.66 -13.91 -23.20
CA THR A 64 -10.73 -14.91 -23.13
C THR A 64 -11.84 -14.35 -24.02
N PRO A 65 -12.39 -15.10 -25.00
CA PRO A 65 -13.65 -14.76 -25.63
C PRO A 65 -14.74 -14.92 -24.57
N SER A 66 -14.76 -13.96 -23.64
CA SER A 66 -15.77 -13.81 -22.64
C SER A 66 -16.88 -13.07 -23.37
N ASP A 67 -17.72 -13.85 -24.04
CA ASP A 67 -19.05 -13.40 -24.38
C ASP A 67 -19.79 -13.50 -23.04
N TYR A 68 -19.79 -12.42 -22.26
CA TYR A 68 -20.45 -12.36 -20.95
C TYR A 68 -21.38 -11.17 -20.91
N LEU A 69 -22.57 -11.40 -20.36
CA LEU A 69 -23.61 -10.43 -20.14
C LEU A 69 -23.48 -9.92 -18.71
N LYS A 70 -23.39 -8.60 -18.57
CA LYS A 70 -23.42 -7.90 -17.30
C LYS A 70 -24.76 -7.18 -17.15
N LEU A 71 -25.57 -7.63 -16.20
CA LEU A 71 -26.90 -7.08 -15.94
C LEU A 71 -26.88 -6.32 -14.62
N ARG A 72 -27.44 -5.12 -14.61
CA ARG A 72 -27.59 -4.29 -13.42
C ARG A 72 -29.06 -4.25 -13.04
N CYS A 73 -29.40 -4.81 -11.88
CA CYS A 73 -30.75 -4.82 -11.35
C CYS A 73 -31.05 -3.54 -10.55
N THR A 74 -32.33 -3.19 -10.40
CA THR A 74 -32.82 -2.00 -9.70
C THR A 74 -32.45 -1.96 -8.21
N GLY A 75 -32.15 -3.11 -7.59
CA GLY A 75 -31.65 -3.24 -6.21
C GLY A 75 -30.14 -3.01 -6.01
N GLY A 76 -29.41 -2.60 -7.06
CA GLY A 76 -27.95 -2.40 -6.98
C GLY A 76 -27.12 -3.67 -7.17
N HIS A 77 -27.77 -4.82 -7.32
CA HIS A 77 -27.12 -6.08 -7.68
C HIS A 77 -26.62 -6.03 -9.12
N THR A 78 -25.42 -6.56 -9.33
CA THR A 78 -24.83 -6.72 -10.66
C THR A 78 -24.55 -8.20 -10.89
N LEU A 79 -25.17 -8.76 -11.93
CA LEU A 79 -25.03 -10.14 -12.34
C LEU A 79 -24.07 -10.20 -13.51
N GLU A 80 -23.07 -11.08 -13.42
CA GLU A 80 -22.12 -11.37 -14.49
C GLU A 80 -22.31 -12.83 -14.91
N LEU A 81 -22.70 -13.04 -16.17
CA LEU A 81 -23.17 -14.31 -16.68
C LEU A 81 -22.51 -14.58 -18.03
N PRO A 82 -22.18 -15.83 -18.40
CA PRO A 82 -21.76 -16.14 -19.77
C PRO A 82 -22.93 -15.96 -20.76
N ALA A 83 -22.65 -15.58 -22.00
CA ALA A 83 -23.66 -15.28 -23.03
C ALA A 83 -24.41 -16.52 -23.53
N ASN A 84 -24.00 -17.72 -23.12
CA ASN A 84 -24.70 -18.97 -23.41
C ASN A 84 -25.85 -19.28 -22.43
N VAL A 85 -26.13 -18.38 -21.49
CA VAL A 85 -27.22 -18.55 -20.53
C VAL A 85 -28.58 -18.45 -21.21
N SER A 86 -29.50 -19.34 -20.85
CA SER A 86 -30.84 -19.36 -21.44
C SER A 86 -31.68 -18.16 -20.95
N PRO A 87 -32.41 -17.47 -21.86
CA PRO A 87 -33.24 -16.32 -21.48
C PRO A 87 -34.36 -16.67 -20.50
N GLN A 88 -34.87 -17.91 -20.57
CA GLN A 88 -35.94 -18.39 -19.69
C GLN A 88 -35.46 -18.54 -18.24
N TRP A 89 -34.29 -19.15 -18.03
CA TRP A 89 -33.70 -19.28 -16.70
C TRP A 89 -33.36 -17.91 -16.11
N LEU A 90 -32.82 -17.00 -16.94
CA LEU A 90 -32.51 -15.65 -16.51
C LEU A 90 -33.77 -14.89 -16.08
N GLY A 91 -34.88 -15.07 -16.80
CA GLY A 91 -36.18 -14.49 -16.43
C GLY A 91 -36.68 -14.99 -15.07
N GLU A 92 -36.56 -16.28 -14.77
CA GLU A 92 -36.93 -16.84 -13.47
C GLU A 92 -36.00 -16.33 -12.35
N LEU A 93 -34.69 -16.25 -12.59
CA LEU A 93 -33.73 -15.69 -11.63
C LEU A 93 -34.08 -14.24 -11.28
N LEU A 94 -34.42 -13.42 -12.28
CA LEU A 94 -34.78 -12.03 -12.08
C LEU A 94 -36.09 -11.87 -11.30
N LYS A 95 -37.06 -12.79 -11.48
CA LYS A 95 -38.30 -12.80 -10.67
C LYS A 95 -38.06 -13.12 -9.19
N CYS A 96 -37.02 -13.88 -8.86
CA CYS A 96 -36.65 -14.16 -7.47
C CYS A 96 -35.84 -13.03 -6.80
N LEU A 97 -35.36 -12.06 -7.58
CA LEU A 97 -34.52 -10.95 -7.12
C LEU A 97 -35.31 -9.64 -6.93
N ASP A 98 -36.60 -9.63 -7.26
CA ASP A 98 -37.60 -8.62 -6.88
C ASP A 98 -38.21 -8.98 -5.51
#